data_AF-A0A1E3GYV6-F1
#
_entry.id   AF-A0A1E3GYV6-F1
#
_cell.length_a   1.000
_cell.length_b   1.000
_cell.length_c   1.000
_cell.angle_alpha   90.00
_cell.angle_beta   90.00
_cell.angle_gamma   90.00
#
_symmetry.space_group_name_H-M   'P 1'
#
loop_
_entity.id
_entity.type
_entity.pdbx_description
1 polymer ?
#
loop_
_entity_poly.entity_id
_entity_poly.type
_entity_poly.pdbx_seq_one_letter_code
_entity_poly.pdbx_strand_id
1 'polypeptide(L)'
;MRRMILIAAALLAGPATAGELPRFDPKSHCTRLASLSGGYSEGLFGICFRSEQSDYDELKARWSGIAESIATHCQRVATMGGGGSYGLLKICIDSEIRERETNSGAEFKF
;
A
#
# COMPACT_ATOMS: atom_id res chain seq x y z
N MET A 1 -1.33 7.97 -58.34
CA MET A 1 -2.46 7.41 -57.56
C MET A 1 -1.93 6.93 -56.22
N ARG A 2 -2.10 7.72 -55.15
CA ARG A 2 -1.49 7.49 -53.83
C ARG A 2 -2.52 6.83 -52.93
N ARG A 3 -2.42 5.51 -52.75
CA ARG A 3 -3.27 4.76 -51.82
C ARG A 3 -2.79 4.99 -50.39
N MET A 4 -3.46 5.87 -49.65
CA MET A 4 -3.28 5.97 -48.19
C MET A 4 -4.10 4.85 -47.55
N ILE A 5 -3.41 3.83 -47.03
CA ILE A 5 -4.01 2.78 -46.19
C ILE A 5 -3.98 3.30 -44.75
N LEU A 6 -5.15 3.64 -44.21
CA LEU A 6 -5.33 3.96 -42.80
C LEU A 6 -5.38 2.65 -42.01
N ILE A 7 -4.29 2.31 -41.32
CA ILE A 7 -4.26 1.22 -40.36
C ILE A 7 -4.89 1.75 -39.06
N ALA A 8 -6.13 1.35 -38.80
CA ALA A 8 -6.79 1.60 -37.53
C ALA A 8 -6.16 0.68 -36.46
N ALA A 9 -5.27 1.24 -35.64
CA ALA A 9 -4.74 0.56 -34.46
C ALA A 9 -5.84 0.51 -33.39
N ALA A 10 -6.55 -0.61 -33.33
CA ALA A 10 -7.46 -0.91 -32.22
C ALA A 10 -6.63 -1.17 -30.95
N LEU A 11 -6.50 -0.14 -30.11
CA LEU A 11 -5.99 -0.25 -28.75
C LEU A 11 -6.97 -1.09 -27.93
N LEU A 12 -6.68 -2.38 -27.79
CA LEU A 12 -7.31 -3.25 -26.80
C LEU A 12 -6.88 -2.76 -25.42
N ALA A 13 -7.67 -1.87 -24.81
CA ALA A 13 -7.60 -1.59 -23.38
C ALA A 13 -8.13 -2.83 -22.65
N GLY A 14 -7.22 -3.73 -22.27
CA GLY A 14 -7.55 -4.83 -21.35
C GLY A 14 -7.99 -4.28 -19.99
N PRO A 15 -8.82 -5.02 -19.24
CA PRO A 15 -9.21 -4.58 -17.91
C PRO A 15 -7.97 -4.50 -17.02
N ALA A 16 -7.67 -3.30 -16.51
CA ALA A 16 -6.72 -3.12 -15.43
C ALA A 16 -7.34 -3.74 -14.17
N THR A 17 -7.08 -5.01 -13.92
CA THR A 17 -7.45 -5.63 -12.65
C THR A 17 -6.52 -5.07 -11.60
N ALA A 18 -6.99 -4.13 -10.79
CA ALA A 18 -6.32 -3.81 -9.53
C ALA A 18 -6.10 -5.15 -8.80
N GLY A 19 -4.84 -5.50 -8.51
CA GLY A 19 -4.50 -6.75 -7.83
C GLY A 19 -5.27 -6.88 -6.52
N GLU A 20 -5.44 -8.09 -5.98
CA GLU A 20 -6.17 -8.27 -4.72
C GLU A 20 -5.45 -7.58 -3.54
N LEU A 21 -6.20 -7.13 -2.53
CA LEU A 21 -5.62 -6.59 -1.30
C LEU A 21 -4.77 -7.69 -0.64
N PRO A 22 -3.49 -7.43 -0.28
CA PRO A 22 -2.62 -8.46 0.26
C PRO A 22 -3.14 -8.95 1.60
N ARG A 23 -2.91 -10.24 1.88
CA ARG A 23 -3.19 -10.85 3.17
C ARG A 23 -1.94 -10.80 4.03
N PHE A 24 -1.94 -9.92 5.03
CA PHE A 24 -0.89 -9.86 6.04
C PHE A 24 -1.26 -10.71 7.26
N ASP A 25 -0.31 -10.83 8.18
CA ASP A 25 -0.52 -11.47 9.48
C ASP A 25 -0.45 -10.42 10.62
N PRO A 26 -1.57 -9.72 10.90
CA PRO A 26 -1.65 -8.77 12.00
C PRO A 26 -1.28 -9.36 13.36
N LYS A 27 -1.57 -10.65 13.58
CA LYS A 27 -1.26 -11.31 14.85
C LYS A 27 0.25 -11.35 15.06
N SER A 28 0.98 -11.86 14.08
CA SER A 28 2.45 -11.90 14.16
C SER A 28 3.07 -10.50 14.25
N HIS A 29 2.54 -9.52 13.50
CA HIS A 29 3.00 -8.13 13.58
C HIS A 29 2.79 -7.56 15.00
N CYS A 30 1.57 -7.68 15.53
CA CYS A 30 1.23 -7.13 16.84
C CYS A 30 1.88 -7.88 17.99
N THR A 31 2.16 -9.18 17.87
CA THR A 31 2.94 -9.92 18.87
C THR A 31 4.38 -9.39 18.95
N ARG A 32 5.01 -9.08 17.79
CA ARG A 32 6.34 -8.45 17.79
C ARG A 32 6.30 -7.08 18.44
N LEU A 33 5.34 -6.23 18.06
CA LEU A 33 5.17 -4.90 18.65
C LEU A 33 4.96 -4.98 20.18
N ALA A 34 4.09 -5.88 20.62
CA ALA A 34 3.79 -6.09 22.04
C ALA A 34 4.99 -6.58 22.86
N SER A 35 6.01 -7.15 22.22
CA SER A 35 7.21 -7.70 22.87
C SER A 35 8.42 -6.75 22.83
N LEU A 36 8.29 -5.56 22.24
CA LEU A 36 9.42 -4.66 22.01
C LEU A 36 10.09 -4.15 23.29
N SER A 37 9.35 -4.03 24.39
CA SER A 37 9.82 -3.43 25.65
C SER A 37 10.47 -4.42 26.62
N GLY A 38 10.98 -5.56 26.14
CA GLY A 38 11.62 -6.58 26.99
C GLY A 38 10.65 -7.49 27.75
N GLY A 39 9.35 -7.35 27.49
CA GLY A 39 8.27 -8.18 28.01
C GLY A 39 7.03 -8.02 27.14
N TYR A 40 6.08 -8.97 27.20
CA TYR A 40 4.86 -8.91 26.42
C TYR A 40 3.82 -7.99 27.05
N SER A 41 3.29 -7.05 26.27
CA SER A 41 2.24 -6.12 26.67
C SER A 41 0.91 -6.44 25.98
N GLU A 42 -0.04 -6.99 26.74
CA GLU A 42 -1.43 -7.21 26.27
C GLU A 42 -2.10 -5.92 25.78
N GLY A 43 -1.80 -4.80 26.44
CA GLY A 43 -2.31 -3.48 26.04
C GLY A 43 -1.82 -3.05 24.66
N LEU A 44 -0.50 -3.19 24.40
CA LEU A 44 0.08 -2.86 23.09
C LEU A 44 -0.43 -3.81 22.00
N PHE A 45 -0.56 -5.10 22.30
CA PHE A 45 -1.16 -6.06 21.37
C PHE A 45 -2.58 -5.64 20.99
N GLY A 46 -3.43 -5.36 21.99
CA GLY A 46 -4.82 -4.99 21.76
C GLY A 46 -4.98 -3.69 20.97
N ILE A 47 -4.15 -2.68 21.24
CA ILE A 47 -4.14 -1.42 20.48
C ILE A 47 -3.72 -1.68 19.02
N CYS A 48 -2.62 -2.39 18.82
CA CYS A 48 -2.12 -2.75 17.49
C CYS A 48 -3.16 -3.52 16.68
N PHE A 49 -3.75 -4.56 17.27
CA PHE A 49 -4.67 -5.43 16.55
C PHE A 49 -5.94 -4.70 16.10
N ARG A 50 -6.46 -3.78 16.93
CA ARG A 50 -7.58 -2.91 16.53
C ARG A 50 -7.19 -1.92 15.44
N SER A 51 -5.98 -1.36 15.50
CA SER A 51 -5.49 -0.46 14.44
C SER A 51 -5.36 -1.19 13.11
N GLU A 52 -4.71 -2.35 13.10
CA GLU A 52 -4.55 -3.18 11.90
C GLU A 52 -5.89 -3.55 11.26
N GLN A 53 -6.91 -3.87 12.08
CA GLN A 53 -8.26 -4.13 11.58
C GLN A 53 -8.90 -2.89 10.95
N SER A 54 -8.80 -1.73 11.61
CA SER A 54 -9.32 -0.46 11.08
C SER A 54 -8.65 -0.10 9.76
N ASP A 55 -7.32 -0.22 9.69
CA ASP A 55 -6.55 0.09 8.49
C ASP A 55 -6.87 -0.89 7.35
N TYR A 56 -7.06 -2.18 7.66
CA TYR A 56 -7.52 -3.18 6.70
C TYR A 56 -8.89 -2.81 6.13
N ASP A 57 -9.86 -2.47 6.98
CA ASP A 57 -11.22 -2.16 6.54
C ASP A 57 -11.26 -0.92 5.66
N GLU A 58 -10.49 0.12 6.01
CA GLU A 58 -10.33 1.31 5.17
C GLU A 58 -9.66 1.00 3.83
N LEU A 59 -8.56 0.23 3.84
CA LEU A 59 -7.88 -0.17 2.62
C LEU A 59 -8.80 -1.00 1.72
N LYS A 60 -9.51 -1.98 2.27
CA LYS A 60 -10.45 -2.83 1.55
C LYS A 60 -11.54 -2.03 0.86
N ALA A 61 -12.08 -0.99 1.51
CA ALA A 61 -13.14 -0.16 0.93
C ALA A 61 -12.69 0.63 -0.31
N ARG A 62 -11.41 1.00 -0.40
CA ARG A 62 -10.88 1.86 -1.48
C ARG A 62 -9.86 1.19 -2.40
N TRP A 63 -9.51 -0.07 -2.14
CA TRP A 63 -8.38 -0.76 -2.78
C TRP A 63 -8.42 -0.74 -4.30
N SER A 64 -9.60 -0.98 -4.89
CA SER A 64 -9.79 -0.98 -6.34
C SER A 64 -9.56 0.38 -7.01
N GLY A 65 -9.57 1.47 -6.24
CA GLY A 65 -9.30 2.82 -6.74
C GLY A 65 -7.82 3.23 -6.66
N ILE A 66 -6.96 2.38 -6.12
CA ILE A 66 -5.54 2.68 -5.92
C ILE A 66 -4.78 2.28 -7.18
N ALA A 67 -3.94 3.19 -7.69
CA ALA A 67 -3.09 2.91 -8.84
C ALA A 67 -2.18 1.70 -8.56
N GLU A 68 -2.11 0.77 -9.50
CA GLU A 68 -1.36 -0.49 -9.35
C GLU A 68 0.11 -0.26 -8.98
N SER A 69 0.73 0.79 -9.52
CA SER A 69 2.12 1.17 -9.19
C SER A 69 2.30 1.56 -7.72
N ILE A 70 1.36 2.34 -7.16
CA ILE A 70 1.35 2.74 -5.74
C ILE A 70 1.09 1.52 -4.87
N ALA A 71 0.06 0.72 -5.21
CA ALA A 71 -0.26 -0.50 -4.47
C ALA A 71 0.94 -1.45 -4.39
N THR A 72 1.61 -1.69 -5.52
CA THR A 72 2.78 -2.58 -5.63
C THR A 72 3.98 -2.01 -4.87
N HIS A 73 4.23 -0.70 -4.93
CA HIS A 73 5.30 -0.05 -4.15
C HIS A 73 5.05 -0.17 -2.65
N CYS A 74 3.87 0.24 -2.20
CA CYS A 74 3.54 0.28 -0.78
C CYS A 74 3.38 -1.10 -0.15
N GLN A 75 3.00 -2.12 -0.93
CA GLN A 75 3.08 -3.51 -0.49
C GLN A 75 4.51 -3.91 -0.09
N ARG A 76 5.51 -3.55 -0.91
CA ARG A 76 6.91 -3.83 -0.56
C ARG A 76 7.30 -3.10 0.73
N VAL A 77 6.98 -1.81 0.83
CA VAL A 77 7.25 -1.00 2.04
C VAL A 77 6.62 -1.63 3.29
N ALA A 78 5.35 -2.00 3.21
CA ALA A 78 4.61 -2.59 4.33
C ALA A 78 5.20 -3.93 4.81
N THR A 79 5.92 -4.65 3.95
CA THR A 79 6.52 -5.96 4.26
C THR A 79 7.98 -5.90 4.69
N MET A 80 8.65 -4.74 4.65
CA MET A 80 10.08 -4.61 4.97
C MET A 80 10.45 -5.10 6.38
N GLY A 81 9.53 -5.02 7.34
CA GLY A 81 9.71 -5.51 8.72
C GLY A 81 9.25 -6.96 8.96
N GLY A 82 8.94 -7.70 7.90
CA GLY A 82 8.38 -9.05 7.94
C GLY A 82 6.87 -9.09 8.24
N GLY A 83 6.15 -10.06 7.67
CA GLY A 83 4.73 -10.33 7.95
C GLY A 83 3.69 -9.30 7.46
N GLY A 84 4.11 -8.08 7.11
CA GLY A 84 3.23 -7.01 6.66
C GLY A 84 2.55 -6.24 7.80
N SER A 85 2.10 -5.03 7.50
CA SER A 85 1.22 -4.21 8.36
C SER A 85 0.28 -3.41 7.48
N TYR A 86 -1.01 -3.48 7.75
CA TYR A 86 -2.02 -2.68 7.08
C TYR A 86 -1.85 -1.19 7.40
N GLY A 87 -1.42 -0.86 8.62
CA GLY A 87 -1.07 0.51 8.99
C GLY A 87 0.07 1.07 8.15
N LEU A 88 1.17 0.32 7.98
CA LEU A 88 2.28 0.75 7.12
C LEU A 88 1.88 0.86 5.64
N LEU A 89 1.07 -0.08 5.15
CA LEU A 89 0.54 -0.04 3.78
C LEU A 89 -0.30 1.22 3.56
N LYS A 90 -1.22 1.51 4.48
CA LYS A 90 -2.09 2.68 4.44
C LYS A 90 -1.30 3.99 4.48
N ILE A 91 -0.33 4.10 5.40
CA ILE A 91 0.52 5.29 5.52
C ILE A 91 1.25 5.55 4.20
N CYS A 92 1.90 4.53 3.63
CA CYS A 92 2.60 4.66 2.36
C CYS A 92 1.66 5.11 1.23
N ILE A 93 0.47 4.51 1.13
CA ILE A 93 -0.50 4.87 0.09
C ILE A 93 -0.98 6.31 0.26
N ASP A 94 -1.30 6.71 1.48
CA ASP A 94 -1.75 8.07 1.77
C ASP A 94 -0.65 9.09 1.45
N SER A 95 0.61 8.77 1.75
CA SER A 95 1.78 9.58 1.39
C SER A 95 1.98 9.66 -0.12
N GLU A 96 2.04 8.54 -0.84
CA GLU A 96 2.22 8.53 -2.31
C GLU A 96 1.12 9.27 -3.07
N ILE A 97 -0.13 9.22 -2.56
CA ILE A 97 -1.24 9.99 -3.13
C ILE A 97 -1.09 11.49 -2.87
N ARG A 98 -0.57 11.90 -1.70
CA ARG A 98 -0.42 13.31 -1.31
C ARG A 98 0.85 13.97 -1.85
N GLU A 99 1.96 13.24 -1.88
CA GLU A 99 3.32 13.80 -1.96
C GLU A 99 3.90 13.79 -3.39
N ARG A 100 3.14 13.29 -4.35
CA ARG A 100 3.50 13.30 -5.78
C ARG A 100 3.81 14.71 -6.33
N GLU A 101 3.35 15.76 -5.64
CA GLU A 101 3.54 17.16 -6.02
C GLU A 101 4.55 17.91 -5.13
N THR A 102 4.87 17.41 -3.93
CA THR A 102 5.62 18.18 -2.91
C THR A 102 7.13 17.93 -2.95
N ASN A 103 7.56 16.74 -3.38
CA ASN A 103 8.96 16.31 -3.27
C ASN A 103 9.83 16.58 -4.51
N SER A 104 9.29 17.19 -5.58
CA SER A 104 10.03 17.46 -6.81
C SER A 104 11.16 18.50 -6.67
N GLY A 105 11.33 19.09 -5.49
CA GLY A 105 12.42 20.02 -5.16
C GLY A 105 12.93 19.89 -3.72
N ALA A 106 12.71 18.75 -3.07
CA ALA A 106 13.19 18.52 -1.71
C ALA A 106 14.72 18.37 -1.71
N GLU A 107 15.41 19.27 -1.01
CA GLU A 107 16.86 19.23 -0.78
C GLU A 107 17.13 19.03 0.71
N PHE A 108 17.90 17.99 1.07
CA PHE A 108 18.31 17.77 2.45
C PHE A 108 19.48 18.70 2.80
N LYS A 109 19.28 19.58 3.78
CA LYS A 109 20.31 20.53 4.25
C LYS A 109 20.90 20.06 5.57
N PHE A 110 22.22 20.10 5.66
CA PHE A 110 23.01 19.77 6.84
C PHE A 110 23.21 21.00 7.74
#